data_AF-A0A8T4EMN3-F1
#
_entry.id   AF-A0A8T4EMN3-F1
#
_cell.length_a   1.000
_cell.length_b   1.000
_cell.length_c   1.000
_cell.angle_alpha   90.00
_cell.angle_beta   90.00
_cell.angle_gamma   90.00
#
_symmetry.space_group_name_H-M   'P 1'
#
loop_
_entity.id
_entity.type
_entity.pdbx_description
1 polymer ?
#
loop_
_entity_poly.entity_id
_entity_poly.type
_entity_poly.pdbx_seq_one_letter_code
_entity_poly.pdbx_strand_id
1 'polypeptide(L)'
;LNELTSSYAGAIGWAQFIPSSLNRLFIGKNMDFNADPFDMEDCIHSVAYYLNRSGWDPRREKNIYEGSRNWKALLAYNKSSVYVKAVLELSRSLDNYIRSAAASAKPSPEPDF
;
A
#
# COMPACT_ATOMS: atom_id res chain seq x y z
N LEU A 1 23.41 9.62 -17.02
CA LEU A 1 22.44 8.59 -16.63
C LEU A 1 22.48 8.53 -15.11
N ASN A 2 21.44 8.99 -14.42
CA ASN A 2 21.36 8.79 -12.98
C ASN A 2 21.21 7.28 -12.73
N GLU A 3 22.03 6.73 -11.84
CA GLU A 3 21.98 5.31 -11.50
C GLU A 3 20.65 4.99 -10.82
N LEU A 4 19.82 4.18 -11.47
CA LEU A 4 18.61 3.63 -10.85
C LEU A 4 19.05 2.63 -9.79
N THR A 5 18.83 2.97 -8.51
CA THR A 5 19.10 2.04 -7.41
C THR A 5 18.01 0.96 -7.37
N SER A 6 18.43 -0.30 -7.24
CA SER A 6 17.51 -1.43 -7.20
C SER A 6 18.01 -2.52 -6.26
N SER A 7 17.13 -3.42 -5.84
CA SER A 7 17.54 -4.61 -5.11
C SER A 7 18.37 -5.54 -5.99
N TYR A 8 18.99 -6.57 -5.39
CA TYR A 8 19.75 -7.59 -6.14
C TYR A 8 18.94 -8.24 -7.28
N ALA A 9 17.62 -8.40 -7.08
CA ALA A 9 16.72 -8.96 -8.07
C ALA A 9 16.13 -7.92 -9.05
N GLY A 10 16.61 -6.67 -9.00
CA GLY A 10 16.18 -5.59 -9.89
C GLY A 10 14.84 -4.96 -9.52
N ALA A 11 14.39 -5.08 -8.27
CA ALA A 11 13.19 -4.37 -7.81
C ALA A 11 13.52 -2.91 -7.47
N ILE A 12 12.69 -1.98 -7.95
CA ILE A 12 12.97 -0.54 -7.99
C ILE A 12 12.03 0.22 -7.06
N GLY A 13 12.54 1.28 -6.42
CA GLY A 13 11.76 2.24 -5.65
C GLY A 13 11.30 1.74 -4.28
N TRP A 14 10.55 2.59 -3.56
CA TRP A 14 10.06 2.29 -2.21
C TRP A 14 9.15 1.06 -2.17
N ALA A 15 8.32 0.91 -3.19
CA ALA A 15 7.38 -0.19 -3.30
C ALA A 15 8.01 -1.48 -3.88
N GLN A 16 9.29 -1.47 -4.25
CA GLN A 16 10.00 -2.64 -4.79
C GLN A 16 9.28 -3.28 -5.99
N PHE A 17 8.91 -2.46 -6.98
CA PHE A 17 8.31 -2.97 -8.22
C PHE A 17 9.38 -3.70 -9.06
N ILE A 18 9.09 -4.92 -9.50
CA ILE A 18 9.90 -5.59 -10.53
C ILE A 18 9.73 -4.87 -11.88
N PRO A 19 10.71 -4.92 -12.80
CA PRO A 19 10.68 -4.09 -14.01
C PRO A 19 9.44 -4.26 -14.89
N SER A 20 8.93 -5.49 -14.98
CA SER A 20 7.72 -5.79 -15.76
C SER A 20 6.44 -5.22 -15.13
N SER A 21 6.34 -5.20 -13.81
CA SER A 21 5.24 -4.56 -13.09
C SER A 21 5.37 -3.04 -13.14
N LEU A 22 6.59 -2.51 -13.04
CA LEU A 22 6.86 -1.08 -13.13
C LEU A 22 6.34 -0.52 -14.45
N ASN A 23 6.77 -1.11 -15.58
CA ASN A 23 6.36 -0.67 -16.91
C ASN A 23 4.85 -0.74 -17.18
N ARG A 24 4.11 -1.60 -16.46
CA ARG A 24 2.68 -1.84 -16.71
C ARG A 24 1.75 -1.14 -15.75
N LEU A 25 2.22 -0.87 -14.53
CA LEU A 25 1.37 -0.55 -13.39
C LEU A 25 1.91 0.62 -12.55
N PHE A 26 3.12 1.12 -12.82
CA PHE A 26 3.62 2.29 -12.11
C PHE A 26 3.00 3.56 -12.71
N ILE A 27 2.27 4.28 -11.86
CA ILE A 27 1.58 5.52 -12.20
C ILE A 27 1.69 6.50 -11.04
N GLY A 28 1.69 7.78 -11.36
CA GLY A 28 1.61 8.86 -10.40
C GLY A 28 0.16 9.25 -10.16
N LYS A 29 0.00 10.41 -9.53
CA LYS A 29 -1.31 11.03 -9.37
C LYS A 29 -1.97 11.27 -10.74
N ASN A 30 -3.30 11.14 -10.80
CA ASN A 30 -4.09 11.36 -12.01
C ASN A 30 -3.68 10.52 -13.23
N MET A 31 -3.17 9.30 -13.02
CA MET A 31 -2.70 8.41 -14.08
C MET A 31 -1.49 8.99 -14.86
N ASP A 32 -0.63 9.76 -14.20
CA ASP A 32 0.63 10.19 -14.80
C ASP A 32 1.57 8.99 -15.03
N PHE A 33 2.04 8.82 -16.25
CA PHE A 33 2.97 7.75 -16.62
C PHE A 33 4.45 8.18 -16.49
N ASN A 34 4.73 9.44 -16.20
CA ASN A 34 6.07 9.97 -15.93
C ASN A 34 6.36 10.08 -14.42
N ALA A 35 5.83 9.12 -13.65
CA ALA A 35 5.94 9.08 -12.20
C ALA A 35 7.32 8.62 -11.72
N ASP A 36 7.73 9.08 -10.54
CA ASP A 36 9.02 8.74 -9.94
C ASP A 36 8.91 7.57 -8.94
N PRO A 37 9.56 6.41 -9.20
CA PRO A 37 9.63 5.29 -8.25
C PRO A 37 10.27 5.61 -6.89
N PHE A 38 10.94 6.75 -6.76
CA PHE A 38 11.56 7.21 -5.52
C PHE A 38 10.77 8.35 -4.86
N ASP A 39 9.68 8.81 -5.46
CA ASP A 39 8.70 9.65 -4.79
C ASP A 39 7.68 8.81 -4.00
N MET A 40 7.36 9.25 -2.79
CA MET A 40 6.48 8.50 -1.89
C MET A 40 5.00 8.60 -2.33
N GLU A 41 4.55 9.75 -2.85
CA GLU A 41 3.18 9.94 -3.29
C GLU A 41 2.89 9.08 -4.52
N ASP A 42 3.79 9.07 -5.50
CA ASP A 42 3.70 8.23 -6.69
C ASP A 42 3.74 6.73 -6.35
N CYS A 43 4.58 6.32 -5.39
CA CYS A 43 4.61 4.95 -4.89
C CYS A 43 3.26 4.52 -4.29
N ILE A 44 2.63 5.36 -3.47
CA ILE A 44 1.33 5.05 -2.86
C ILE A 44 0.25 4.89 -3.94
N HIS A 45 0.20 5.80 -4.93
CA HIS A 45 -0.74 5.72 -6.04
C HIS A 45 -0.51 4.45 -6.88
N SER A 46 0.75 4.13 -7.18
CA SER A 46 1.14 2.92 -7.92
C SER A 46 0.75 1.64 -7.20
N VAL A 47 0.97 1.54 -5.89
CA VAL A 47 0.55 0.37 -5.10
C VAL A 47 -0.96 0.23 -5.10
N ALA A 48 -1.70 1.32 -4.93
CA ALA A 48 -3.17 1.30 -5.00
C ALA A 48 -3.67 0.83 -6.38
N TYR A 49 -3.06 1.31 -7.46
CA TYR A 49 -3.37 0.87 -8.81
C TYR A 49 -3.04 -0.60 -9.05
N TYR A 50 -1.86 -1.06 -8.62
CA TYR A 50 -1.47 -2.46 -8.69
C TYR A 50 -2.49 -3.37 -8.00
N LEU A 51 -2.88 -3.03 -6.77
CA LEU A 51 -3.84 -3.82 -6.00
C LEU A 51 -5.21 -3.83 -6.68
N ASN A 52 -5.70 -2.69 -7.18
CA ASN A 52 -6.94 -2.63 -7.92
C ASN A 52 -6.92 -3.52 -9.18
N ARG A 53 -5.84 -3.46 -9.97
CA ARG A 53 -5.64 -4.31 -11.16
C ARG A 53 -5.50 -5.80 -10.81
N SER A 54 -5.04 -6.10 -9.60
CA SER A 54 -4.96 -7.45 -9.04
C SER A 54 -6.29 -7.94 -8.44
N GLY A 55 -7.35 -7.13 -8.53
CA GLY A 55 -8.68 -7.49 -8.07
C GLY A 55 -8.98 -7.04 -6.64
N TRP A 56 -8.30 -6.05 -6.08
CA TRP A 56 -8.70 -5.42 -4.82
C TRP A 56 -9.95 -4.55 -5.00
N ASP A 57 -10.89 -4.63 -4.06
CA ASP A 57 -12.16 -3.85 -3.98
C ASP A 57 -12.78 -4.11 -2.59
N PRO A 58 -12.55 -3.20 -1.64
CA PRO A 58 -13.02 -3.32 -0.27
C PRO A 58 -14.52 -3.00 -0.14
N ARG A 59 -15.15 -2.43 -1.18
CA ARG A 59 -16.60 -2.15 -1.19
C ARG A 59 -17.37 -3.44 -1.44
N ARG A 60 -16.84 -4.30 -2.32
CA ARG A 60 -17.44 -5.59 -2.66
C ARG A 60 -17.17 -6.68 -1.62
N GLU A 61 -15.99 -6.69 -1.01
CA GLU A 61 -15.63 -7.68 0.01
C GLU A 61 -14.87 -6.98 1.15
N LYS A 62 -15.54 -6.76 2.29
CA LYS A 62 -14.95 -6.07 3.44
C LYS A 62 -14.02 -6.97 4.25
N ASN A 63 -14.39 -8.24 4.40
CA ASN A 63 -13.63 -9.20 5.21
C ASN A 63 -12.48 -9.79 4.38
N ILE A 64 -11.26 -9.72 4.93
CA ILE A 64 -10.07 -10.29 4.30
C ILE A 64 -9.69 -11.55 5.07
N TYR A 65 -9.72 -12.68 4.39
CA TYR A 65 -9.35 -14.00 4.91
C TYR A 65 -8.63 -14.80 3.82
N GLU A 66 -7.97 -15.89 4.21
CA GLU A 66 -7.21 -16.70 3.25
C GLU A 66 -8.10 -17.23 2.12
N GLY A 67 -7.74 -16.90 0.88
CA GLY A 67 -8.51 -17.26 -0.33
C GLY A 67 -9.55 -16.22 -0.77
N SER A 68 -9.84 -15.20 0.04
CA SER A 68 -10.72 -14.09 -0.34
C SER A 68 -10.15 -13.29 -1.51
N ARG A 69 -10.96 -12.46 -2.16
CA ARG A 69 -10.54 -11.67 -3.33
C ARG A 69 -9.45 -10.67 -2.97
N ASN A 70 -9.63 -9.94 -1.88
CA ASN A 70 -8.63 -8.98 -1.41
C ASN A 70 -7.35 -9.67 -0.92
N TRP A 71 -7.46 -10.88 -0.34
CA TRP A 71 -6.29 -11.71 -0.02
C TRP A 71 -5.50 -12.09 -1.27
N LYS A 72 -6.19 -12.53 -2.33
CA LYS A 72 -5.56 -12.89 -3.61
C LYS A 72 -4.86 -11.70 -4.27
N ALA A 73 -5.40 -10.48 -4.10
CA ALA A 73 -4.75 -9.27 -4.60
C ALA A 73 -3.43 -8.96 -3.88
N LEU A 74 -3.37 -9.12 -2.54
CA LEU A 74 -2.11 -8.99 -1.79
C LEU A 74 -1.12 -10.10 -2.16
N LEU A 75 -1.60 -11.33 -2.33
CA LEU A 75 -0.79 -12.46 -2.77
C LEU A 75 -0.25 -12.29 -4.21
N ALA A 76 -0.89 -11.45 -5.04
CA ALA A 76 -0.38 -11.12 -6.36
C ALA A 76 0.93 -10.33 -6.26
N TYR A 77 1.03 -9.43 -5.27
CA TYR A 77 2.22 -8.61 -5.01
C TYR A 77 3.41 -9.47 -4.59
N ASN A 78 3.19 -10.40 -3.65
CA ASN A 78 4.18 -11.38 -3.23
C ASN A 78 3.47 -12.72 -2.91
N LYS A 79 3.92 -13.81 -3.53
CA LYS A 79 3.28 -15.15 -3.48
C LYS A 79 3.55 -15.89 -2.17
N SER A 80 3.44 -15.22 -1.03
CA SER A 80 3.65 -15.76 0.31
C SER A 80 2.47 -15.45 1.22
N SER A 81 1.84 -16.47 1.80
CA SER A 81 0.77 -16.29 2.78
C SER A 81 1.26 -15.61 4.06
N VAL A 82 2.51 -15.83 4.45
CA VAL A 82 3.14 -15.17 5.60
C VAL A 82 3.31 -13.67 5.33
N TYR A 83 3.72 -13.29 4.12
CA TYR A 83 3.80 -11.89 3.71
C TYR A 83 2.44 -11.20 3.81
N VAL A 84 1.39 -11.83 3.28
CA VAL A 84 0.03 -11.27 3.33
C VAL A 84 -0.44 -11.08 4.76
N LYS A 85 -0.22 -12.06 5.65
CA LYS A 85 -0.53 -11.95 7.08
C LYS A 85 0.23 -10.80 7.73
N ALA A 86 1.55 -10.69 7.49
CA ALA A 86 2.36 -9.62 8.06
C ALA A 86 1.86 -8.22 7.66
N VAL A 87 1.51 -8.02 6.38
CA VAL A 87 0.96 -6.76 5.88
C VAL A 87 -0.37 -6.42 6.56
N LEU A 88 -1.29 -7.38 6.67
CA LEU A 88 -2.60 -7.16 7.28
C LEU A 88 -2.48 -6.84 8.78
N GLU A 89 -1.65 -7.57 9.50
CA GLU A 89 -1.42 -7.37 10.93
C GLU A 89 -0.76 -6.02 11.21
N LEU A 90 0.24 -5.64 10.40
CA LEU A 90 0.87 -4.32 10.49
C LEU A 90 -0.15 -3.20 10.22
N SER A 91 -0.97 -3.35 9.17
CA SER A 91 -2.02 -2.38 8.84
C SER A 91 -3.03 -2.22 9.98
N ARG A 92 -3.49 -3.33 10.58
CA ARG A 92 -4.42 -3.30 11.74
C ARG A 92 -3.78 -2.64 12.96
N SER A 93 -2.52 -2.95 13.24
CA SER A 93 -1.79 -2.34 14.35
C SER A 93 -1.66 -0.83 14.17
N LEU A 94 -1.35 -0.38 12.95
CA LEU A 94 -1.24 1.04 12.63
C LEU A 94 -2.59 1.75 12.73
N ASP A 95 -3.66 1.16 12.22
CA ASP A 95 -5.02 1.71 12.33
C ASP A 95 -5.45 1.88 13.79
N ASN A 96 -5.18 0.88 14.63
CA ASN A 96 -5.48 0.94 16.05
C ASN A 96 -4.68 2.05 16.74
N TYR A 97 -3.39 2.14 16.45
CA TYR A 97 -2.52 3.19 17.00
C TYR A 97 -3.00 4.59 16.61
N ILE A 98 -3.32 4.81 15.33
CA ILE A 98 -3.81 6.11 14.83
C ILE A 98 -5.14 6.47 15.51
N ARG A 99 -6.06 5.51 15.65
CA ARG A 99 -7.34 5.73 16.34
C ARG A 99 -7.14 6.07 17.81
N SER A 100 -6.24 5.38 18.51
CA SER A 100 -5.95 5.69 19.92
C SER A 100 -5.30 7.06 20.07
N ALA A 101 -4.34 7.41 19.21
CA ALA A 101 -3.67 8.70 19.24
C ALA A 101 -4.65 9.86 18.99
N ALA A 102 -5.55 9.69 18.01
CA ALA A 102 -6.61 10.66 17.73
C ALA A 102 -7.60 10.81 18.90
N ALA A 103 -7.94 9.72 19.60
CA ALA A 103 -8.81 9.76 20.77
C ALA A 103 -8.16 10.49 21.96
N SER A 104 -6.85 10.33 22.18
CA SER A 104 -6.09 11.04 23.21
C SER A 104 -5.87 12.52 22.93
N ALA A 105 -5.99 12.96 21.67
CA ALA A 105 -5.76 14.34 21.25
C ALA A 105 -7.01 15.25 21.33
N LYS A 106 -8.16 14.74 21.80
CA LYS A 106 -9.34 15.58 22.06
C LYS A 106 -9.03 16.56 23.21
N PRO A 107 -9.23 17.88 23.04
CA PRO A 107 -8.96 18.85 24.11
C PRO A 107 -9.86 18.60 25.32
N SER A 108 -9.32 18.87 26.51
CA SER A 108 -10.09 18.93 27.76
C SER A 108 -11.33 19.81 27.59
N PRO A 109 -12.46 19.49 28.26
CA PRO A 109 -13.67 20.32 28.18
C PRO A 109 -13.30 21.77 28.48
N GLU A 110 -13.85 22.71 27.69
CA GLU A 110 -13.69 24.13 27.98
C GLU A 110 -14.15 24.39 29.42
N PRO A 111 -13.42 25.20 30.20
CA PRO A 111 -13.83 25.50 31.55
C PRO A 111 -15.22 26.16 31.52
N ASP A 112 -16.15 25.61 32.31
CA ASP A 112 -17.43 26.25 32.59
C ASP A 112 -17.13 27.61 33.26
N PHE A 113 -17.23 28.70 32.49
CA PHE A 113 -17.22 30.06 33.00
C PHE A 113 -18.59 30.46 33.52
#